data_AF-A0A7S2YXB6-F1
#
_entry.id   AF-A0A7S2YXB6-F1
#
_cell.length_a   1.000
_cell.length_b   1.000
_cell.length_c   1.000
_cell.angle_alpha   90.00
_cell.angle_beta   90.00
_cell.angle_gamma   90.00
#
_symmetry.space_group_name_H-M   'P 1'
#
loop_
_entity.id
_entity.type
_entity.pdbx_description
1 polymer ?
#
loop_
_entity_poly.entity_id
_entity_poly.type
_entity_poly.pdbx_seq_one_letter_code
_entity_poly.pdbx_strand_id
1 'polypeptide(L)'
;AFWESEKTMEWDVVCPGSFLPELWFQSPSGPIPCDSAVAVAFLGGTAANDVANMPKEDVINRSLEQLDFMFGTADEPKPATKHYKPPGTVFSWRHDVPNVRGGYSFPTVCDGSDVRFAASRACGRLVFAGEHTHASMNPCIQAAMDSGVRAARDVTNAMRGSTRAKGENSRSKL
;
A
#
# COMPACT_ATOMS: atom_id res chain seq x y z
N ALA A 1 -2.16 -30.68 12.46
CA ALA A 1 -2.57 -30.09 11.16
C ALA A 1 -1.42 -29.29 10.55
N PHE A 2 -1.38 -29.08 9.23
CA PHE A 2 -0.35 -28.27 8.53
C PHE A 2 -0.04 -26.94 9.25
N TRP A 3 -1.07 -26.33 9.86
CA TRP A 3 -1.01 -25.05 10.58
C TRP A 3 -0.52 -25.12 12.04
N GLU A 4 -0.30 -26.31 12.61
CA GLU A 4 -0.05 -26.49 14.05
C GLU A 4 1.41 -26.80 14.40
N SER A 5 2.25 -27.20 13.44
CA SER A 5 3.56 -27.79 13.75
C SER A 5 4.71 -26.79 13.90
N GLU A 6 4.55 -25.51 13.54
CA GLU A 6 5.66 -24.54 13.56
C GLU A 6 5.26 -23.28 14.33
N LYS A 7 5.64 -23.25 15.61
CA LYS A 7 5.21 -22.27 16.61
C LYS A 7 5.62 -20.81 16.35
N THR A 8 6.29 -20.50 15.24
CA THR A 8 6.81 -19.15 14.95
C THR A 8 6.88 -18.78 13.47
N MET A 9 6.30 -19.56 12.53
CA MET A 9 6.50 -19.26 11.10
C MET A 9 5.51 -18.23 10.55
N GLU A 10 6.08 -17.09 10.16
CA GLU A 10 5.52 -16.19 9.15
C GLU A 10 5.97 -16.72 7.79
N TRP A 11 5.00 -17.15 6.97
CA TRP A 11 5.27 -17.61 5.61
C TRP A 11 4.92 -16.50 4.63
N ASP A 12 5.80 -16.25 3.67
CA ASP A 12 5.54 -15.42 2.49
C ASP A 12 5.59 -16.31 1.26
N VAL A 13 4.52 -16.31 0.48
CA VAL A 13 4.38 -17.12 -0.72
C VAL A 13 4.04 -16.22 -1.90
N VAL A 14 4.92 -16.23 -2.91
CA VAL A 14 4.71 -15.55 -4.18
C VAL A 14 4.28 -16.57 -5.23
N CYS A 15 3.10 -16.37 -5.79
CA CYS A 15 2.44 -17.23 -6.78
C CYS A 15 2.15 -16.42 -8.07
N PRO A 16 3.16 -16.11 -8.91
CA PRO A 16 2.97 -15.28 -10.08
C PRO A 16 1.92 -15.86 -11.04
N GLY A 17 0.95 -15.04 -11.45
CA GLY A 17 -0.11 -15.45 -12.38
C GLY A 17 -1.29 -16.19 -11.74
N SER A 18 -1.23 -16.49 -10.44
CA SER A 18 -2.35 -17.05 -9.69
C SER A 18 -3.37 -15.96 -9.29
N PHE A 19 -4.54 -16.38 -8.79
CA PHE A 19 -5.59 -15.46 -8.34
C PHE A 19 -5.12 -14.61 -7.14
N LEU A 20 -4.43 -15.24 -6.19
CA LEU A 20 -3.70 -14.59 -5.10
C LEU A 20 -2.20 -14.65 -5.42
N PRO A 21 -1.61 -13.54 -5.90
CA PRO A 21 -0.22 -13.53 -6.35
C PRO A 21 0.79 -13.44 -5.21
N GLU A 22 0.40 -12.90 -4.06
CA GLU A 22 1.25 -12.78 -2.87
C GLU A 22 0.40 -13.05 -1.63
N LEU A 23 0.91 -13.89 -0.73
CA LEU A 23 0.20 -14.42 0.43
C LEU A 23 1.10 -14.46 1.66
N TRP A 24 0.60 -13.94 2.78
CA TRP A 24 1.25 -14.03 4.08
C TRP A 24 0.38 -14.79 5.07
N PHE A 25 1.03 -15.56 5.94
CA PHE A 25 0.35 -16.32 6.98
C PHE A 25 0.86 -15.93 8.36
N GLN A 26 -0.06 -15.63 9.26
CA GLN A 26 0.21 -15.43 10.67
C GLN A 26 -0.32 -16.61 11.48
N SER A 27 0.55 -17.20 12.30
CA SER A 27 0.18 -18.26 13.24
C SER A 27 -0.67 -17.72 14.42
N PRO A 28 -1.61 -18.52 14.97
CA PRO A 28 -2.33 -18.22 16.21
C PRO A 28 -1.43 -17.78 17.37
N SER A 29 -0.21 -18.34 17.44
CA SER A 29 0.77 -18.05 18.48
C SER A 29 1.75 -16.93 18.10
N GLY A 30 1.43 -16.14 17.07
CA GLY A 30 2.26 -15.03 16.62
C GLY A 30 2.35 -13.86 17.61
N PRO A 31 3.04 -12.77 17.23
CA PRO A 31 3.24 -11.59 18.09
C PRO A 31 1.95 -10.95 18.58
N ILE A 32 0.86 -11.11 17.80
CA ILE A 32 -0.50 -10.78 18.19
C ILE A 32 -1.28 -12.09 18.25
N PRO A 33 -1.47 -12.67 19.44
CA PRO A 33 -2.17 -13.94 19.58
C PRO A 33 -3.61 -13.85 19.08
N CYS A 34 -4.05 -14.88 18.38
CA CYS A 34 -5.41 -14.99 17.87
C CYS A 34 -5.87 -16.45 17.88
N ASP A 35 -7.19 -16.67 17.89
CA ASP A 35 -7.75 -18.03 18.00
C ASP A 35 -7.59 -18.86 16.71
N SER A 36 -7.04 -18.29 15.64
CA SER A 36 -6.98 -18.91 14.30
C SER A 36 -5.83 -18.32 13.49
N ALA A 37 -5.24 -19.13 12.61
CA ALA A 37 -4.28 -18.63 11.64
C ALA A 37 -4.97 -17.61 10.72
N VAL A 38 -4.25 -16.55 10.35
CA VAL A 38 -4.74 -15.53 9.42
C VAL A 38 -3.93 -15.60 8.15
N ALA A 39 -4.61 -15.79 7.02
CA ALA A 39 -4.02 -15.64 5.70
C ALA A 39 -4.39 -14.26 5.14
N VAL A 40 -3.40 -13.53 4.65
CA VAL A 40 -3.58 -12.22 4.01
C VAL A 40 -3.05 -12.32 2.59
N ALA A 41 -3.87 -11.97 1.61
CA ALA A 41 -3.43 -11.87 0.22
C ALA A 41 -3.21 -10.41 -0.16
N PHE A 42 -2.14 -10.14 -0.89
CA PHE A 42 -1.86 -8.83 -1.47
C PHE A 42 -1.98 -8.86 -2.99
N LEU A 43 -2.70 -7.88 -3.51
CA LEU A 43 -2.91 -7.71 -4.93
C LEU A 43 -2.54 -6.28 -5.33
N GLY A 44 -1.71 -6.17 -6.37
CA GLY A 44 -1.38 -4.91 -7.04
C GLY A 44 -1.78 -4.94 -8.51
N GLY A 45 -1.66 -3.79 -9.18
CA GLY A 45 -1.82 -3.69 -10.63
C GLY A 45 -3.21 -4.09 -11.16
N THR A 46 -3.23 -4.80 -12.29
CA THR A 46 -4.48 -5.22 -12.96
C THR A 46 -5.26 -6.23 -12.13
N ALA A 47 -4.59 -7.19 -11.49
CA ALA A 47 -5.24 -8.18 -10.63
C ALA A 47 -6.04 -7.53 -9.50
N ALA A 48 -5.51 -6.48 -8.87
CA ALA A 48 -6.22 -5.71 -7.86
C ALA A 48 -7.49 -5.05 -8.41
N ASN A 49 -7.43 -4.48 -9.63
CA ASN A 49 -8.61 -3.89 -10.27
C ASN A 49 -9.66 -4.95 -10.61
N ASP A 50 -9.25 -6.11 -11.11
CA ASP A 50 -10.18 -7.18 -11.49
C ASP A 50 -10.91 -7.70 -10.24
N VAL A 51 -10.17 -8.00 -9.17
CA VAL A 51 -10.74 -8.48 -7.89
C VAL A 51 -11.62 -7.44 -7.22
N ALA A 52 -11.25 -6.15 -7.31
CA ALA A 52 -12.03 -5.06 -6.72
C ALA A 52 -13.43 -4.89 -7.33
N ASN A 53 -13.66 -5.43 -8.54
CA ASN A 53 -14.97 -5.41 -9.21
C ASN A 53 -15.76 -6.71 -9.03
N MET A 54 -15.22 -7.70 -8.30
CA MET A 54 -15.91 -8.96 -8.03
C MET A 54 -16.77 -8.89 -6.76
N PRO A 55 -17.86 -9.68 -6.67
CA PRO A 55 -18.54 -9.90 -5.40
C PRO A 55 -17.58 -10.46 -4.36
N LYS A 56 -17.66 -9.94 -3.13
CA LYS A 56 -16.77 -10.34 -2.02
C LYS A 56 -16.76 -11.86 -1.79
N GLU A 57 -17.92 -12.50 -1.87
CA GLU A 57 -18.05 -13.95 -1.69
C GLU A 57 -17.29 -14.74 -2.76
N ASP A 58 -17.34 -14.28 -4.03
CA ASP A 58 -16.60 -14.93 -5.12
C ASP A 58 -15.10 -14.80 -4.94
N VAL A 59 -14.63 -13.64 -4.44
CA VAL A 59 -13.21 -13.44 -4.10
C VAL A 59 -12.78 -14.42 -3.02
N ILE A 60 -13.58 -14.56 -1.95
CA ILE A 60 -13.28 -15.50 -0.86
C ILE A 60 -13.29 -16.94 -1.38
N ASN A 61 -14.29 -17.34 -2.15
CA ASN A 61 -14.39 -18.71 -2.68
C ASN A 61 -13.19 -19.07 -3.57
N ARG A 62 -12.82 -18.18 -4.51
CA ARG A 62 -11.63 -18.40 -5.36
C ARG A 62 -10.33 -18.38 -4.56
N SER A 63 -10.28 -17.60 -3.48
CA SER A 63 -9.14 -17.61 -2.57
C SER A 63 -8.99 -18.96 -1.88
N LEU A 64 -10.08 -19.50 -1.36
CA LEU A 64 -10.11 -20.81 -0.71
C LEU A 64 -9.78 -21.94 -1.70
N GLU A 65 -10.29 -21.89 -2.92
CA GLU A 65 -9.95 -22.84 -3.99
C GLU A 65 -8.46 -22.86 -4.30
N GLN A 66 -7.81 -21.69 -4.40
CA GLN A 66 -6.37 -21.63 -4.61
C GLN A 66 -5.61 -22.20 -3.41
N LEU A 67 -6.00 -21.88 -2.18
CA LEU A 67 -5.36 -22.41 -0.98
C LEU A 67 -5.56 -23.91 -0.83
N ASP A 68 -6.74 -24.43 -1.16
CA ASP A 68 -7.02 -25.86 -1.22
C ASP A 68 -6.15 -26.54 -2.27
N PHE A 69 -5.95 -25.92 -3.43
CA PHE A 69 -5.03 -26.45 -4.44
C PHE A 69 -3.57 -26.46 -3.95
N MET A 70 -3.15 -25.43 -3.22
CA MET A 70 -1.77 -25.32 -2.70
C MET A 70 -1.48 -26.30 -1.56
N PHE A 71 -2.43 -26.50 -0.65
CA PHE A 71 -2.22 -27.22 0.61
C PHE A 71 -3.00 -28.53 0.73
N GLY A 72 -3.85 -28.83 -0.24
CA GLY A 72 -4.62 -30.07 -0.29
C GLY A 72 -3.73 -31.30 -0.37
N THR A 73 -4.14 -32.34 0.34
CA THR A 73 -3.52 -33.66 0.33
C THR A 73 -4.53 -34.71 -0.12
N ALA A 74 -4.09 -35.95 -0.34
CA ALA A 74 -5.00 -37.04 -0.70
C ALA A 74 -6.07 -37.29 0.40
N ASP A 75 -5.67 -37.20 1.67
CA ASP A 75 -6.56 -37.42 2.82
C ASP A 75 -7.43 -36.20 3.13
N GLU A 76 -6.92 -35.00 2.85
CA GLU A 76 -7.62 -33.74 3.06
C GLU A 76 -7.45 -32.81 1.85
N PRO A 77 -8.30 -32.95 0.81
CA PRO A 77 -8.12 -32.23 -0.46
C PRO A 77 -8.59 -30.77 -0.41
N LYS A 78 -9.38 -30.39 0.61
CA LYS A 78 -9.93 -29.04 0.77
C LYS A 78 -9.70 -28.45 2.18
N PRO A 79 -8.44 -28.36 2.64
CA PRO A 79 -8.13 -27.96 4.01
C PRO A 79 -8.50 -26.50 4.30
N ALA A 80 -8.28 -25.58 3.37
CA ALA A 80 -8.59 -24.16 3.55
C ALA A 80 -10.11 -23.95 3.61
N THR A 81 -10.88 -24.54 2.69
CA THR A 81 -12.35 -24.45 2.72
C THR A 81 -12.92 -25.05 3.99
N LYS A 82 -12.42 -26.21 4.43
CA LYS A 82 -12.90 -26.90 5.64
C LYS A 82 -12.65 -26.09 6.91
N HIS A 83 -11.49 -25.43 7.01
CA HIS A 83 -11.06 -24.71 8.22
C HIS A 83 -11.34 -23.21 8.19
N TYR A 84 -11.93 -22.70 7.10
CA TYR A 84 -12.31 -21.30 6.98
C TYR A 84 -13.36 -20.91 8.01
N LYS A 85 -13.07 -19.83 8.75
CA LYS A 85 -13.98 -19.22 9.73
C LYS A 85 -14.49 -17.89 9.18
N PRO A 86 -15.74 -17.81 8.69
CA PRO A 86 -16.28 -16.57 8.16
C PRO A 86 -16.52 -15.52 9.27
N PRO A 87 -16.54 -14.22 8.92
CA PRO A 87 -16.34 -13.67 7.57
C PRO A 87 -14.87 -13.37 7.24
N GLY A 88 -14.47 -13.64 6.00
CA GLY A 88 -13.27 -13.09 5.39
C GLY A 88 -13.47 -11.62 5.03
N THR A 89 -12.37 -10.89 4.83
CA THR A 89 -12.40 -9.47 4.47
C THR A 89 -11.70 -9.26 3.14
N VAL A 90 -12.32 -8.45 2.29
CA VAL A 90 -11.75 -7.95 1.03
C VAL A 90 -11.77 -6.44 1.14
N PHE A 91 -10.63 -5.80 0.87
CA PHE A 91 -10.48 -4.35 1.02
C PHE A 91 -9.78 -3.78 -0.20
N SER A 92 -10.43 -2.82 -0.86
CA SER A 92 -9.91 -2.09 -2.01
C SER A 92 -9.62 -0.65 -1.61
N TRP A 93 -8.34 -0.27 -1.61
CA TRP A 93 -7.90 1.11 -1.39
C TRP A 93 -8.56 2.13 -2.32
N ARG A 94 -8.93 1.70 -3.54
CA ARG A 94 -9.55 2.57 -4.53
C ARG A 94 -11.04 2.80 -4.26
N HIS A 95 -11.76 1.79 -3.79
CA HIS A 95 -13.23 1.86 -3.64
C HIS A 95 -13.66 2.14 -2.20
N ASP A 96 -12.97 1.55 -1.22
CA ASP A 96 -13.39 1.57 0.19
C ASP A 96 -12.88 2.80 0.95
N VAL A 97 -11.90 3.52 0.41
CA VAL A 97 -11.34 4.72 1.03
C VAL A 97 -11.64 5.96 0.18
N PRO A 98 -12.53 6.86 0.65
CA PRO A 98 -12.78 8.12 -0.03
C PRO A 98 -11.48 8.91 -0.25
N ASN A 99 -11.34 9.50 -1.44
CA ASN A 99 -10.22 10.37 -1.84
C ASN A 99 -8.84 9.72 -2.03
N VAL A 100 -8.63 8.45 -1.65
CA VAL A 100 -7.32 7.76 -1.82
C VAL A 100 -7.10 7.28 -3.27
N ARG A 101 -8.15 6.79 -3.93
CA ARG A 101 -8.18 6.46 -5.39
C ARG A 101 -7.18 5.40 -5.87
N GLY A 102 -6.37 4.80 -4.99
CA GLY A 102 -5.40 3.74 -5.32
C GLY A 102 -4.56 3.35 -4.11
N GLY A 103 -3.80 2.26 -4.20
CA GLY A 103 -2.97 1.79 -3.07
C GLY A 103 -1.81 2.75 -2.77
N TYR A 104 -0.97 3.00 -3.76
CA TYR A 104 0.17 3.90 -3.63
C TYR A 104 0.69 4.34 -5.00
N SER A 105 1.49 5.41 -5.02
CA SER A 105 2.15 5.85 -6.25
C SER A 105 3.23 4.87 -6.72
N PHE A 106 3.38 4.66 -8.03
CA PHE A 106 4.44 3.83 -8.62
C PHE A 106 5.05 4.53 -9.84
N PRO A 107 6.32 4.26 -10.19
CA PRO A 107 6.89 4.80 -11.43
C PRO A 107 6.23 4.11 -12.63
N THR A 108 5.73 4.90 -13.56
CA THR A 108 5.32 4.42 -14.88
C THR A 108 6.49 4.58 -15.84
N VAL A 109 6.61 3.70 -16.85
CA VAL A 109 7.54 3.90 -17.97
C VAL A 109 7.07 5.14 -18.74
N CYS A 110 7.65 6.29 -18.42
CA CYS A 110 7.44 7.55 -19.11
C CYS A 110 8.60 7.83 -20.07
N ASP A 111 8.51 8.92 -20.82
CA ASP A 111 9.50 9.47 -21.77
C ASP A 111 10.86 9.90 -21.15
N GLY A 112 11.22 9.39 -19.98
CA GLY A 112 12.41 9.78 -19.22
C GLY A 112 12.19 10.94 -18.25
N SER A 113 10.98 11.52 -18.17
CA SER A 113 10.66 12.53 -17.16
C SER A 113 10.44 11.91 -15.78
N ASP A 114 11.16 12.43 -14.77
CA ASP A 114 10.91 12.09 -13.37
C ASP A 114 9.66 12.84 -12.88
N VAL A 115 8.51 12.22 -13.10
CA VAL A 115 7.19 12.76 -12.73
C VAL A 115 7.11 13.07 -11.23
N ARG A 116 7.79 12.30 -10.37
CA ARG A 116 7.80 12.55 -8.92
C ARG A 116 8.64 13.75 -8.57
N PHE A 117 9.78 13.93 -9.22
CA PHE A 117 10.56 15.15 -9.10
C PHE A 117 9.75 16.36 -9.55
N ALA A 118 9.06 16.28 -10.68
CA ALA A 118 8.17 17.35 -11.14
C ALA A 118 7.06 17.65 -10.12
N ALA A 119 6.40 16.63 -9.57
CA ALA A 119 5.36 16.74 -8.55
C ALA A 119 5.87 17.33 -7.22
N SER A 120 7.17 17.23 -6.94
CA SER A 120 7.76 17.79 -5.73
C SER A 120 7.99 19.30 -5.77
N ARG A 121 7.94 19.92 -6.95
CA ARG A 121 8.30 21.33 -7.13
C ARG A 121 7.16 22.25 -6.69
N ALA A 122 7.50 23.22 -5.84
CA ALA A 122 6.60 24.30 -5.51
C ALA A 122 6.26 25.17 -6.76
N CYS A 123 5.03 25.66 -6.83
CA CYS A 123 4.56 26.56 -7.87
C CYS A 123 3.96 27.83 -7.23
N GLY A 124 4.76 28.89 -7.19
CA GLY A 124 4.40 30.14 -6.51
C GLY A 124 4.18 29.92 -5.01
N ARG A 125 2.93 29.99 -4.56
CA ARG A 125 2.52 29.77 -3.17
C ARG A 125 2.01 28.34 -2.90
N LEU A 126 1.96 27.49 -3.92
CA LEU A 126 1.55 26.11 -3.81
C LEU A 126 2.76 25.22 -3.53
N VAL A 127 2.67 24.41 -2.48
CA VAL A 127 3.69 23.44 -2.07
C VAL A 127 3.03 22.08 -1.95
N PHE A 128 3.72 21.03 -2.39
CA PHE A 128 3.20 19.66 -2.47
C PHE A 128 3.97 18.73 -1.51
N ALA A 129 3.23 17.86 -0.84
CA ALA A 129 3.74 16.84 0.06
C ALA A 129 2.93 15.54 -0.09
N GLY A 130 3.49 14.45 0.42
CA GLY A 130 2.96 13.11 0.32
C GLY A 130 3.97 12.17 -0.36
N GLU A 131 3.78 10.87 -0.17
CA GLU A 131 4.66 9.81 -0.71
C GLU A 131 4.97 9.97 -2.20
N HIS A 132 3.99 10.44 -2.98
CA HIS A 132 4.07 10.61 -4.43
C HIS A 132 5.01 11.75 -4.87
N THR A 133 5.47 12.57 -3.93
CA THR A 133 6.38 13.70 -4.17
C THR A 133 7.83 13.39 -3.76
N HIS A 134 8.12 12.15 -3.37
CA HIS A 134 9.46 11.70 -3.01
C HIS A 134 10.07 10.91 -4.19
N ALA A 135 11.06 11.49 -4.85
CA ALA A 135 11.61 10.94 -6.10
C ALA A 135 12.42 9.64 -5.89
N SER A 136 13.17 9.55 -4.79
CA SER A 136 14.16 8.48 -4.59
C SER A 136 13.71 7.36 -3.65
N MET A 137 12.45 7.34 -3.21
CA MET A 137 11.95 6.37 -2.24
C MET A 137 10.67 5.74 -2.73
N ASN A 138 10.55 4.42 -2.54
CA ASN A 138 9.30 3.70 -2.75
C ASN A 138 8.19 4.33 -1.90
N PRO A 139 6.93 4.26 -2.34
CA PRO A 139 5.82 4.86 -1.60
C PRO A 139 5.72 4.22 -0.22
N CYS A 140 5.91 5.02 0.82
CA CYS A 140 5.84 4.59 2.19
C CYS A 140 5.58 5.77 3.13
N ILE A 141 5.31 5.45 4.39
CA ILE A 141 5.10 6.44 5.46
C ILE A 141 6.32 7.36 5.59
N GLN A 142 7.54 6.82 5.50
CA GLN A 142 8.76 7.62 5.58
C GLN A 142 8.85 8.68 4.48
N ALA A 143 8.58 8.30 3.23
CA ALA A 143 8.52 9.24 2.10
C ALA A 143 7.49 10.36 2.32
N ALA A 144 6.32 10.01 2.87
CA ALA A 144 5.29 10.99 3.22
C ALA A 144 5.76 11.95 4.32
N MET A 145 6.40 11.44 5.38
CA MET A 145 6.94 12.28 6.46
C MET A 145 8.05 13.21 5.95
N ASP A 146 9.01 12.69 5.19
CA ASP A 146 10.15 13.47 4.69
C ASP A 146 9.70 14.56 3.72
N SER A 147 8.75 14.26 2.84
CA SER A 147 8.16 15.26 1.94
C SER A 147 7.38 16.34 2.70
N GLY A 148 6.73 16.00 3.81
CA GLY A 148 6.07 16.97 4.70
C GLY A 148 7.05 17.92 5.37
N VAL A 149 8.17 17.40 5.90
CA VAL A 149 9.26 18.22 6.46
C VAL A 149 9.85 19.14 5.39
N ARG A 150 10.09 18.64 4.18
CA ARG A 150 10.54 19.46 3.04
C ARG A 150 9.54 20.58 2.73
N ALA A 151 8.27 20.26 2.56
CA ALA A 151 7.23 21.24 2.25
C ALA A 151 7.13 22.34 3.32
N ALA A 152 7.25 21.99 4.60
CA ALA A 152 7.26 22.97 5.69
C ALA A 152 8.47 23.93 5.60
N ARG A 153 9.65 23.43 5.19
CA ARG A 153 10.83 24.26 4.94
C ARG A 153 10.61 25.19 3.75
N ASP A 154 10.01 24.72 2.67
CA ASP A 154 9.71 25.53 1.48
C ASP A 154 8.78 26.70 1.80
N VAL A 155 7.72 26.44 2.58
CA VAL A 155 6.81 27.50 3.08
C VAL A 155 7.57 28.51 3.95
N THR A 156 8.38 28.03 4.89
CA THR A 156 9.15 28.91 5.78
C THR A 156 10.11 29.81 5.00
N ASN A 157 10.80 29.25 4.01
CA ASN A 157 11.73 29.98 3.15
C ASN A 157 11.01 31.03 2.29
N ALA A 158 9.87 30.67 1.70
CA ALA A 158 9.05 31.59 0.90
C ALA A 158 8.55 32.77 1.73
N MET A 159 8.14 32.54 2.98
CA MET A 159 7.70 33.59 3.90
C MET A 159 8.85 34.52 4.29
N ARG A 160 10.04 33.98 4.61
CA ARG A 160 11.24 34.77 4.93
C ARG A 160 11.72 35.60 3.74
N GLY A 161 11.74 35.04 2.54
CA GLY A 161 12.09 35.75 1.30
C GLY A 161 11.11 36.88 0.99
N SER A 162 9.82 36.65 1.20
CA SER A 162 8.77 37.68 1.04
C SER A 162 8.90 38.84 2.03
N THR A 163 9.29 38.55 3.28
CA THR A 163 9.55 39.59 4.29
C THR A 163 10.79 40.43 3.93
N ARG A 164 11.84 39.79 3.40
CA ARG A 164 13.08 40.48 3.00
C ARG A 164 12.88 41.41 1.80
N ALA A 165 12.15 40.94 0.77
CA ALA A 165 11.81 41.75 -0.39
C ALA A 165 10.93 42.98 -0.07
N LYS A 166 10.03 42.87 0.94
CA LYS A 166 9.24 44.03 1.42
C LYS A 166 10.07 45.06 2.20
N GLY A 167 11.14 44.64 2.89
CA GLY A 167 12.02 45.52 3.65
C GLY A 167 13.02 46.31 2.82
N GLU A 168 13.41 45.79 1.64
CA GLU A 168 14.29 46.50 0.71
C GLU A 168 13.54 47.57 -0.10
N ASN A 169 12.29 47.29 -0.52
CA ASN A 169 11.44 48.26 -1.23
C ASN A 169 10.93 49.43 -0.37
N SER A 170 10.99 49.32 0.97
CA SER A 170 10.61 50.42 1.88
C SER A 170 11.78 51.36 2.20
N ARG A 171 13.03 50.93 1.98
CA ARG A 171 14.23 51.73 2.23
C ARG A 171 14.67 52.57 1.03
N SER A 172 14.15 52.32 -0.17
CA SER A 172 14.48 53.07 -1.40
C SER A 172 13.59 54.30 -1.65
N LYS A 173 12.81 54.76 -0.65
CA LYS A 173 11.91 55.92 -0.74
C LYS A 173 12.25 57.05 0.27
N LEU A 174 13.46 57.07 0.80
CA LEU A 174 13.97 58.16 1.64
C LEU A 174 15.06 58.92 0.90
#